data_AF-A0A925CWC3-F1
#
_entry.id   AF-A0A925CWC3-F1
#
_cell.length_a   1.000
_cell.length_b   1.000
_cell.length_c   1.000
_cell.angle_alpha   90.00
_cell.angle_beta   90.00
_cell.angle_gamma   90.00
#
_symmetry.space_group_name_H-M   'P 1'
#
loop_
_entity.id
_entity.type
_entity.pdbx_description
1 polymer ?
#
loop_
_entity_poly.entity_id
_entity_poly.type
_entity_poly.pdbx_seq_one_letter_code
_entity_poly.pdbx_strand_id
1 'polypeptide(L)'
;LLYIATYAHGLVYYDIQTKKLQELTGYKTREYAFYLDGLGLFDNKLYGVYNGDSTNQKNGTIYYTLSQDGRSITDEYVLQQGHQSMKEPTTLAIGNGVLYLLANSHLAIYNANKESLNGVSTGLQPVTILAYDLKR
;
A
#
# COMPACT_ATOMS: atom_id res chain seq x y z
N LEU A 1 13.40 -12.24 2.77
CA LEU A 1 12.36 -12.29 1.71
C LEU A 1 12.14 -10.87 1.21
N LEU A 2 11.88 -10.70 -0.08
CA LEU A 2 11.41 -9.42 -0.64
C LEU A 2 9.94 -9.57 -0.99
N TYR A 3 9.07 -8.75 -0.40
CA TYR A 3 7.64 -8.76 -0.68
C TYR A 3 7.33 -7.79 -1.81
N ILE A 4 6.44 -8.20 -2.71
CA ILE A 4 6.14 -7.46 -3.94
C ILE A 4 4.62 -7.46 -4.13
N ALA A 5 4.05 -6.28 -4.33
CA ALA A 5 2.69 -6.12 -4.81
C ALA A 5 2.69 -6.22 -6.34
N THR A 6 1.85 -7.08 -6.89
CA THR A 6 1.71 -7.26 -8.33
C THR A 6 0.27 -7.10 -8.74
N TYR A 7 0.04 -6.50 -9.91
CA TYR A 7 -1.32 -6.30 -10.41
C TYR A 7 -2.01 -7.62 -10.78
N ALA A 8 -1.28 -8.56 -11.40
CA ALA A 8 -1.85 -9.80 -11.92
C ALA A 8 -1.94 -10.94 -10.90
N HIS A 9 -1.06 -10.97 -9.91
CA HIS A 9 -0.93 -12.09 -8.96
C HIS A 9 -1.08 -11.67 -7.49
N GLY A 10 -1.36 -10.38 -7.23
CA GLY A 10 -1.42 -9.83 -5.89
C GLY A 10 -0.09 -9.89 -5.17
N LEU A 11 -0.11 -10.22 -3.87
CA LEU A 11 1.09 -10.32 -3.04
C LEU A 11 1.89 -11.56 -3.39
N VAL A 12 3.17 -11.34 -3.70
CA VAL A 12 4.18 -12.39 -3.88
C VAL A 12 5.38 -12.09 -3.00
N TYR A 13 6.21 -13.10 -2.78
CA TYR A 13 7.54 -12.90 -2.21
C TYR A 13 8.60 -13.52 -3.11
N TYR A 14 9.75 -12.86 -3.14
CA TYR A 14 10.97 -13.35 -3.74
C TYR A 14 11.93 -13.81 -2.64
N ASP A 15 12.27 -15.10 -2.69
CA ASP A 15 13.31 -15.66 -1.85
C ASP A 15 14.68 -15.41 -2.51
N ILE A 16 15.45 -14.50 -1.91
CA ILE A 16 16.74 -14.03 -2.45
C ILE A 16 17.77 -15.17 -2.50
N GLN A 17 17.72 -16.12 -1.58
CA GLN A 17 18.68 -17.22 -1.52
C GLN A 17 18.41 -18.23 -2.63
N THR A 18 17.15 -18.64 -2.79
CA THR A 18 16.75 -19.64 -3.78
C THR A 18 16.46 -19.05 -5.16
N LYS A 19 16.37 -17.72 -5.25
CA LYS A 19 15.98 -16.94 -6.44
C LYS A 19 14.61 -17.31 -6.99
N LYS A 20 13.68 -17.71 -6.12
CA LYS A 20 12.32 -18.12 -6.50
C LYS A 20 11.31 -17.05 -6.13
N LEU A 21 10.37 -16.82 -7.06
CA LEU A 21 9.18 -16.02 -6.84
C LEU A 21 8.02 -16.95 -6.50
N GLN A 22 7.29 -16.65 -5.42
CA GLN A 22 6.16 -17.47 -4.96
C GLN A 22 5.02 -16.57 -4.51
N GLU A 23 3.79 -17.05 -4.65
CA GLU A 23 2.62 -16.37 -4.12
C GLU A 23 2.66 -16.31 -2.59
N LEU A 24 2.26 -15.16 -2.03
CA LEU A 24 2.04 -15.00 -0.60
C LEU A 24 0.58 -15.35 -0.30
N THR A 25 0.35 -16.61 0.08
CA THR A 25 -1.00 -17.16 0.29
C THR A 25 -1.55 -16.80 1.68
N GLY A 26 -2.84 -17.03 1.90
CA GLY A 26 -3.48 -16.90 3.22
C GLY A 26 -4.26 -15.60 3.47
N TYR A 27 -4.27 -14.67 2.52
CA TYR A 27 -5.20 -13.54 2.54
C TYR A 27 -6.66 -14.03 2.47
N LYS A 28 -7.57 -13.35 3.16
CA LYS A 28 -9.00 -13.69 3.19
C LYS A 28 -9.76 -12.90 2.11
N THR A 29 -9.34 -11.67 1.85
CA THR A 29 -10.02 -10.77 0.89
C THR A 29 -9.13 -10.47 -0.30
N ARG A 30 -9.55 -10.93 -1.49
CA ARG A 30 -8.77 -10.76 -2.74
C ARG A 30 -8.52 -9.28 -3.07
N GLU A 31 -9.52 -8.42 -2.87
CA GLU A 31 -9.43 -6.99 -3.19
C GLU A 31 -8.27 -6.33 -2.43
N TYR A 32 -8.05 -6.72 -1.17
CA TYR A 32 -6.95 -6.17 -0.40
C TYR A 32 -5.59 -6.73 -0.81
N ALA A 33 -5.51 -7.92 -1.42
CA ALA A 33 -4.24 -8.51 -1.83
C ALA A 33 -3.80 -8.16 -3.27
N PHE A 34 -4.70 -7.70 -4.15
CA PHE A 34 -4.43 -7.52 -5.60
C PHE A 34 -4.26 -6.07 -6.07
N TYR A 35 -4.68 -5.08 -5.27
CA TYR A 35 -4.71 -3.67 -5.67
C TYR A 35 -3.85 -2.79 -4.76
N LEU A 36 -2.69 -3.31 -4.37
CA LEU A 36 -1.76 -2.62 -3.50
C LEU A 36 -0.78 -1.77 -4.33
N ASP A 37 -0.68 -0.49 -4.02
CA ASP A 37 0.23 0.46 -4.68
C ASP A 37 1.58 0.56 -3.95
N GLY A 38 1.61 0.27 -2.65
CA GLY A 38 2.82 0.37 -1.84
C GLY A 38 2.81 -0.62 -0.68
N LEU A 39 4.01 -1.03 -0.27
CA LEU A 39 4.23 -2.00 0.81
C LEU A 39 5.27 -1.49 1.81
N GLY A 40 5.17 -1.96 3.05
CA GLY A 40 6.19 -1.76 4.08
C GLY A 40 6.15 -2.88 5.11
N LEU A 41 7.31 -3.34 5.58
CA LEU A 41 7.41 -4.43 6.56
C LEU A 41 7.80 -3.86 7.92
N PHE A 42 7.07 -4.20 8.97
CA PHE A 42 7.40 -3.84 10.35
C PHE A 42 6.86 -4.87 11.33
N ASP A 43 7.71 -5.35 12.25
CA ASP A 43 7.33 -6.26 13.34
C ASP A 43 6.48 -7.47 12.89
N ASN A 44 7.00 -8.21 11.90
CA ASN A 44 6.35 -9.37 11.27
C ASN A 44 4.96 -9.08 10.67
N LYS A 45 4.66 -7.81 10.39
CA LYS A 45 3.44 -7.37 9.70
C LYS A 45 3.83 -6.71 8.39
N LEU A 46 3.18 -7.14 7.31
CA LEU A 46 3.30 -6.51 6.00
C LEU A 46 2.17 -5.50 5.85
N TYR A 47 2.51 -4.22 5.78
CA TYR A 47 1.57 -3.13 5.57
C TYR A 47 1.43 -2.88 4.07
N GLY A 48 0.21 -2.58 3.64
CA GLY A 48 -0.12 -2.25 2.27
C GLY A 48 -1.02 -1.03 2.19
N VAL A 49 -0.85 -0.22 1.14
CA VAL A 49 -1.78 0.84 0.75
C VAL A 49 -2.49 0.43 -0.53
N TYR A 50 -3.79 0.69 -0.61
CA TYR A 50 -4.59 0.49 -1.81
C TYR A 50 -5.39 1.74 -2.17
N ASN A 51 -5.44 2.02 -3.46
CA ASN A 51 -6.23 3.08 -4.08
C ASN A 51 -7.40 2.43 -4.84
N GLY A 52 -8.41 2.01 -4.10
CA GLY A 52 -9.45 1.09 -4.57
C GLY A 52 -10.52 1.71 -5.48
N ASP A 53 -10.72 3.03 -5.44
CA ASP A 53 -11.55 3.73 -6.43
C ASP A 53 -11.24 5.24 -6.51
N SER A 54 -11.89 5.94 -7.44
CA SER A 54 -11.75 7.40 -7.60
C SER A 54 -12.40 8.21 -6.47
N THR A 55 -13.12 7.54 -5.57
CA THR A 55 -13.61 8.12 -4.33
C THR A 55 -12.67 7.73 -3.20
N ASN A 56 -12.73 8.42 -2.07
CA ASN A 56 -11.91 8.01 -0.93
C ASN A 56 -12.47 6.77 -0.20
N GLN A 57 -13.67 6.28 -0.55
CA GLN A 57 -14.40 5.27 0.24
C GLN A 57 -13.75 3.89 0.23
N LYS A 58 -13.05 3.54 -0.86
CA LYS A 58 -12.28 2.29 -0.98
C LYS A 58 -10.78 2.51 -0.93
N ASN A 59 -10.34 3.70 -0.55
CA ASN A 59 -8.93 4.00 -0.36
C ASN A 59 -8.55 3.72 1.09
N GLY A 60 -7.39 3.11 1.30
CA GLY A 60 -7.04 2.66 2.63
C GLY A 60 -5.65 2.11 2.83
N THR A 61 -5.44 1.62 4.03
CA THR A 61 -4.23 0.94 4.48
C THR A 61 -4.64 -0.30 5.24
N ILE A 62 -3.94 -1.39 4.98
CA ILE A 62 -4.15 -2.71 5.58
C ILE A 62 -2.81 -3.20 6.12
N TYR A 63 -2.84 -4.14 7.07
CA TYR A 63 -1.69 -4.98 7.34
C TYR A 63 -2.05 -6.45 7.37
N TYR A 64 -1.05 -7.28 7.08
CA TYR A 64 -1.09 -8.73 7.17
C TYR A 64 -0.14 -9.20 8.24
N THR A 65 -0.62 -10.04 9.15
CA THR A 65 0.28 -10.80 10.04
C THR A 65 0.88 -11.93 9.22
N LEU A 66 2.21 -12.06 9.23
CA LEU A 66 2.91 -13.11 8.50
C LEU A 66 3.12 -14.34 9.39
N SER A 67 3.24 -15.52 8.76
CA SER A 67 3.77 -16.72 9.40
C SER A 67 5.17 -16.47 9.96
N GLN A 68 5.60 -17.30 10.90
CA GLN A 68 6.93 -17.18 11.52
C GLN A 68 8.07 -17.22 10.48
N ASP A 69 7.89 -17.96 9.39
CA ASP A 69 8.86 -18.05 8.31
C ASP A 69 8.67 -16.98 7.21
N GLY A 70 7.64 -16.14 7.35
CA GLY A 70 7.33 -15.02 6.46
C GLY A 70 6.76 -15.41 5.10
N ARG A 71 6.39 -16.67 4.88
CA ARG A 71 5.98 -17.21 3.58
C ARG A 71 4.48 -17.34 3.37
N SER A 72 3.68 -17.07 4.39
CA SER A 72 2.22 -16.97 4.27
C SER A 72 1.66 -15.90 5.19
N ILE A 73 0.42 -15.50 4.92
CA ILE A 73 -0.39 -14.61 5.73
C ILE A 73 -1.22 -15.46 6.70
N THR A 74 -1.21 -15.09 7.98
CA THR A 74 -2.01 -15.74 9.02
C THR A 74 -3.23 -14.92 9.41
N ASP A 75 -3.17 -13.59 9.24
CA ASP A 75 -4.30 -12.70 9.47
C ASP A 75 -4.22 -11.42 8.63
N GLU A 76 -5.34 -10.74 8.45
CA GLU A 76 -5.44 -9.46 7.74
C GLU A 76 -6.29 -8.47 8.54
N TYR A 77 -5.88 -7.21 8.58
CA TYR A 77 -6.59 -6.15 9.31
C TYR A 77 -6.53 -4.82 8.57
N VAL A 78 -7.71 -4.27 8.26
CA VAL A 78 -7.82 -2.92 7.68
C VAL A 78 -7.50 -1.89 8.76
N LEU A 79 -6.34 -1.25 8.64
CA LEU A 79 -5.87 -0.22 9.57
C LEU A 79 -6.73 1.05 9.47
N GLN A 80 -7.04 1.46 8.24
CA GLN A 80 -7.90 2.60 7.96
C GLN A 80 -8.45 2.47 6.54
N GLN A 81 -9.72 2.80 6.35
CA GLN A 81 -10.34 2.94 5.04
C GLN A 81 -11.26 4.16 5.03
N GLY A 82 -11.47 4.80 3.88
CA GLY A 82 -12.51 5.83 3.77
C GLY A 82 -12.14 7.18 4.37
N HIS A 83 -10.88 7.41 4.73
CA HIS A 83 -10.49 8.66 5.39
C HIS A 83 -10.66 9.85 4.43
N GLN A 84 -11.19 10.98 4.91
CA GLN A 84 -11.46 12.18 4.08
C GLN A 84 -10.22 12.71 3.33
N SER A 85 -9.03 12.47 3.88
CA SER A 85 -7.77 12.90 3.29
C SER A 85 -7.12 11.87 2.35
N MET A 86 -7.64 10.63 2.27
CA MET A 86 -7.13 9.58 1.37
C MET A 86 -7.75 9.70 -0.02
N LYS A 87 -7.41 10.77 -0.73
CA LYS A 87 -7.93 11.01 -2.09
C LYS A 87 -7.28 10.10 -3.12
N GLU A 88 -5.97 9.91 -2.99
CA GLU A 88 -5.19 9.12 -3.94
C GLU A 88 -3.92 8.60 -3.27
N PRO A 89 -4.06 7.61 -2.37
CA PRO A 89 -2.94 7.10 -1.62
C PRO A 89 -2.12 6.11 -2.45
N THR A 90 -0.82 6.32 -2.59
CA THR A 90 0.00 5.53 -3.55
C THR A 90 1.23 4.89 -2.94
N THR A 91 1.69 5.35 -1.77
CA THR A 91 2.85 4.75 -1.12
C THR A 91 2.86 5.00 0.37
N LEU A 92 3.67 4.23 1.06
CA LEU A 92 3.91 4.37 2.49
C LEU A 92 5.39 4.14 2.82
N ALA A 93 5.82 4.69 3.93
CA ALA A 93 7.12 4.43 4.53
C ALA A 93 6.97 4.19 6.03
N ILE A 94 7.84 3.36 6.60
CA ILE A 94 7.84 3.09 8.03
C ILE A 94 9.19 3.50 8.61
N GLY A 95 9.17 4.32 9.66
CA GLY A 95 10.36 4.80 10.35
C GLY A 95 10.08 5.00 11.83
N ASN A 96 10.96 4.52 12.70
CA ASN A 96 10.85 4.64 14.16
C ASN A 96 9.52 4.11 14.75
N GLY A 97 8.90 3.13 14.09
CA GLY A 97 7.60 2.57 14.49
C GLY A 97 6.40 3.45 14.11
N VAL A 98 6.58 4.40 13.21
CA VAL A 98 5.50 5.22 12.64
C VAL A 98 5.36 4.88 11.16
N LEU A 99 4.13 4.61 10.71
CA LEU A 99 3.77 4.49 9.31
C LEU A 99 3.37 5.85 8.78
N TYR A 100 4.03 6.32 7.73
CA TYR A 100 3.73 7.53 7.00
C TYR A 100 3.13 7.16 5.65
N LEU A 101 1.87 7.52 5.45
CA LEU A 101 1.14 7.26 4.21
C LEU A 101 1.06 8.54 3.38
N LEU A 102 1.49 8.48 2.13
CA LEU A 102 1.18 9.52 1.15
C LEU A 102 -0.28 9.37 0.74
N ALA A 103 -1.16 10.23 1.27
CA ALA A 103 -2.62 10.08 1.14
C ALA A 103 -3.21 10.82 -0.08
N ASN A 104 -2.44 11.74 -0.67
CA ASN A 104 -2.83 12.50 -1.85
C ASN A 104 -1.60 12.77 -2.73
N SER A 105 -1.44 11.97 -3.78
CA SER A 105 -0.25 11.99 -4.64
C SER A 105 -0.41 12.79 -5.94
N HIS A 106 -1.63 13.07 -6.39
CA HIS A 106 -1.95 13.75 -7.65
C HIS A 106 -1.51 12.99 -8.92
N LEU A 107 -1.32 11.67 -8.81
CA LEU A 107 -1.00 10.78 -9.91
C LEU A 107 -2.07 10.84 -11.02
N ALA A 108 -3.36 10.87 -10.68
CA ALA A 108 -4.44 10.99 -11.66
C ALA A 108 -4.38 12.32 -12.42
N ILE A 109 -4.03 13.42 -11.74
CA ILE A 109 -3.88 14.74 -12.38
C ILE A 109 -2.68 14.71 -13.34
N TYR A 110 -1.56 14.14 -12.89
CA TYR A 110 -0.38 13.98 -13.73
C TYR A 110 -0.66 13.12 -14.97
N ASN A 111 -1.33 11.98 -14.80
CA ASN A 111 -1.70 11.08 -15.89
C ASN A 111 -2.70 11.71 -16.86
N ALA A 112 -3.72 12.42 -16.34
CA ALA A 112 -4.68 13.16 -17.15
C ALA A 112 -4.00 14.28 -17.97
N ASN A 113 -2.91 14.85 -17.45
CA ASN A 113 -2.07 15.82 -18.17
C ASN A 113 -1.00 15.17 -19.04
N LYS A 114 -1.17 13.90 -19.44
CA LYS A 114 -0.24 13.14 -20.30
C LYS A 114 1.17 13.10 -19.73
N GLU A 115 1.28 12.95 -18.41
CA GLU A 115 2.56 12.85 -17.71
C GLU A 115 3.45 14.09 -17.92
N SER A 116 2.80 15.25 -18.12
CA SER A 116 3.49 16.53 -18.29
C SER A 116 3.36 17.39 -17.04
N LEU A 117 4.44 18.12 -16.72
CA LEU A 117 4.43 19.13 -15.66
C LEU A 117 3.88 20.49 -16.16
N ASN A 118 3.80 20.69 -17.47
CA ASN A 118 3.33 21.95 -18.03
C ASN A 118 1.83 22.13 -17.73
N GLY A 119 1.49 23.19 -17.00
CA GLY A 119 0.11 23.53 -16.66
C GLY A 119 -0.54 22.68 -15.56
N VAL A 120 0.18 21.70 -14.98
CA VAL A 120 -0.39 20.83 -13.94
C VAL A 120 -0.60 21.56 -12.61
N SER A 121 0.12 22.66 -12.39
CA SER A 121 0.16 23.42 -11.13
C SER A 121 -1.20 23.96 -10.70
N THR A 122 -2.12 24.24 -11.63
CA THR A 122 -3.46 24.74 -11.31
C THR A 122 -4.37 23.67 -10.69
N GLY A 123 -4.03 22.39 -10.84
CA GLY A 123 -4.80 21.27 -10.27
C GLY A 123 -4.22 20.69 -8.98
N LEU A 124 -3.01 21.07 -8.60
CA LEU A 124 -2.34 20.51 -7.42
C LEU A 124 -2.99 21.01 -6.13
N GLN A 125 -3.14 20.10 -5.17
CA GLN A 125 -3.54 20.38 -3.80
C GLN A 125 -2.33 20.16 -2.88
N PRO A 126 -2.40 20.58 -1.60
CA PRO A 126 -1.37 20.22 -0.64
C PRO A 126 -1.19 18.70 -0.57
N VAL A 127 0.08 18.27 -0.58
CA VAL A 127 0.44 16.89 -0.27
C VAL A 127 0.00 16.61 1.16
N THR A 128 -0.74 15.52 1.34
CA THR A 128 -1.16 15.08 2.68
C THR A 128 -0.44 13.80 3.05
N ILE A 129 0.19 13.81 4.23
CA ILE A 129 0.76 12.62 4.86
C ILE A 129 -0.10 12.29 6.08
N LEU A 130 -0.56 11.04 6.17
CA LEU A 130 -1.18 10.50 7.37
C LEU A 130 -0.14 9.68 8.14
N ALA A 131 -0.08 9.86 9.45
CA ALA A 131 0.88 9.17 10.32
C ALA A 131 0.15 8.27 11.31
N TYR A 132 0.60 7.02 11.43
CA TYR A 132 0.04 6.03 12.34
C TYR A 132 1.14 5.48 13.26
N ASP A 133 0.96 5.59 14.57
CA ASP A 133 1.85 4.95 15.53
C ASP A 133 1.59 3.43 15.55
N LEU A 134 2.64 2.66 15.27
CA LEU A 134 2.62 1.20 15.23
C LEU A 134 3.08 0.58 16.55
N LYS A 135 3.67 1.37 17.47
CA LYS A 135 4.07 0.92 18.80
C LYS A 135 2.86 0.97 19.71
N ARG A 136 2.06 -0.10 19.71
CA ARG A 136 1.04 -0.34 20.72
C ARG A 136 1.40 -1.56 21.55
#